data_AF-A0A821V714-F1
#
_entry.id   AF-A0A821V714-F1
#
_cell.length_a   1.000
_cell.length_b   1.000
_cell.length_c   1.000
_cell.angle_alpha   90.00
_cell.angle_beta   90.00
_cell.angle_gamma   90.00
#
_symmetry.space_group_name_H-M   'P 1'
#
loop_
_entity.id
_entity.type
_entity.pdbx_description
1 polymer ?
#
loop_
_entity_poly.entity_id
_entity_poly.type
_entity_poly.pdbx_seq_one_letter_code
_entity_poly.pdbx_strand_id
1 'polypeptide(L)'
;MMGILLRMSHDPKGQAEMWTSCHKIYKKNSAQLEHIDKLRKTYKACEAIKHYTENSFLSRTVNQVCRTEDFQHIFKFRVYITDLHRQLDVFGRQQEQNGIKSEITKVYCGKPLSDSVLQQLIDNKGGLISMNGFLSTTLDFDMVGVYAGDEQIAEGHRRAKFQLQISKKIRQPYAYVGNCSAKKNELEVLFSIGTIWRIESVKYDEDPCTIELTSCDELDSQLMELLEKYTGGGCTLLSITIKCPLCQSESSRTEIIRAKIEDHYLTEQHQHAIMKVVRQMLLQLSHRQIDNDLSRITTAGTSNPGTAQLQELYEMLNILSGGIETLNNDQQRLSNESLRIQVTIPTLTEEIPKLKLSIEESNAFLEGVKHNQDILNQDLASVHEKIIDLLYVSYDGIL
;
A
#
# COMPACT_ATOMS: atom_id res chain seq x y z
N MET A 1 3.14 -0.51 -2.26
CA MET A 1 3.78 0.00 -1.02
C MET A 1 3.60 -0.95 0.19
N MET A 2 2.39 -1.20 0.70
CA MET A 2 2.18 -2.03 1.91
C MET A 2 2.78 -3.45 1.80
N GLY A 3 2.65 -4.11 0.65
CA GLY A 3 3.26 -5.42 0.42
C GLY A 3 4.79 -5.46 0.57
N ILE A 4 5.48 -4.34 0.34
CA ILE A 4 6.93 -4.20 0.56
C ILE A 4 7.19 -4.03 2.06
N LEU A 5 6.46 -3.12 2.72
CA LEU A 5 6.62 -2.83 4.16
C LEU A 5 6.38 -4.09 5.02
N LEU A 6 5.35 -4.88 4.70
CA LEU A 6 5.02 -6.12 5.41
C LEU A 6 6.13 -7.17 5.37
N ARG A 7 6.94 -7.19 4.30
CA ARG A 7 8.06 -8.12 4.14
C ARG A 7 9.32 -7.67 4.89
N MET A 8 9.38 -6.40 5.30
CA MET A 8 10.56 -5.76 5.89
C MET A 8 10.37 -5.36 7.37
N SER A 9 9.26 -5.79 7.99
CA SER A 9 8.80 -5.31 9.30
C SER A 9 9.50 -5.91 10.52
N HIS A 10 10.26 -6.99 10.37
CA HIS A 10 10.87 -7.73 11.50
C HIS A 10 12.37 -7.42 11.68
N ASP A 11 12.75 -6.17 11.46
CA ASP A 11 14.10 -5.67 11.65
C ASP A 11 14.22 -4.90 12.98
N PRO A 12 15.00 -5.39 13.98
CA PRO A 12 15.26 -4.67 15.23
C PRO A 12 15.80 -3.25 15.02
N LYS A 13 16.49 -2.98 13.90
CA LYS A 13 16.97 -1.63 13.56
C LYS A 13 15.82 -0.67 13.22
N GLY A 14 14.71 -1.19 12.69
CA GLY A 14 13.57 -0.38 12.28
C GLY A 14 12.89 0.36 13.43
N GLN A 15 12.81 -0.24 14.63
CA GLN A 15 12.30 0.47 15.80
C GLN A 15 13.24 1.59 16.24
N ALA A 16 14.55 1.34 16.27
CA ALA A 16 15.53 2.35 16.64
C ALA A 16 15.51 3.54 15.65
N GLU A 17 15.42 3.26 14.35
CA GLU A 17 15.29 4.27 13.29
C GLU A 17 14.01 5.12 13.44
N MET A 18 12.88 4.47 13.71
CA MET A 18 11.60 5.15 13.96
C MET A 18 11.71 6.11 15.15
N TRP A 19 12.18 5.63 16.31
CA TRP A 19 12.29 6.45 17.50
C TRP A 19 13.28 7.60 17.34
N THR A 20 14.40 7.36 16.67
CA THR A 20 15.37 8.41 16.32
C THR A 20 14.72 9.48 15.43
N SER A 21 13.87 9.06 14.48
CA SER A 21 13.14 9.97 13.60
C SER A 21 12.10 10.79 14.39
N CYS A 22 11.34 10.17 15.29
CA CYS A 22 10.41 10.87 16.19
C CYS A 22 11.14 11.93 17.04
N HIS A 23 12.26 11.56 17.69
CA HIS A 23 13.06 12.50 18.48
C HIS A 23 13.53 13.71 17.64
N LYS A 24 13.97 13.47 16.39
CA LYS A 24 14.38 14.55 15.47
C LYS A 24 13.22 15.48 15.10
N ILE A 25 12.04 14.93 14.82
CA ILE A 25 10.83 15.70 14.47
C ILE A 25 10.38 16.57 15.64
N TYR A 26 10.41 16.03 16.87
CA TYR A 26 9.92 16.71 18.07
C TYR A 26 11.01 17.35 18.92
N LYS A 27 12.22 17.57 18.39
CA LYS A 27 13.41 18.04 19.15
C LYS A 27 13.21 19.32 19.96
N LYS A 28 12.23 20.16 19.59
CA LYS A 28 11.90 21.43 20.28
C LYS A 28 10.70 21.32 21.23
N ASN A 29 10.09 20.14 21.39
CA ASN A 29 8.89 19.93 22.19
C ASN A 29 9.17 18.93 23.32
N SER A 30 9.63 19.44 24.46
CA SER A 30 10.03 18.63 25.63
C SER A 30 8.94 17.67 26.12
N ALA A 31 7.68 18.10 26.14
CA ALA A 31 6.55 17.26 26.53
C ALA A 31 6.35 16.06 25.58
N GLN A 32 6.51 16.26 24.27
CA GLN A 32 6.45 15.17 23.30
C GLN A 32 7.67 14.25 23.40
N LEU A 33 8.86 14.78 23.69
CA LEU A 33 10.07 13.95 23.89
C LEU A 33 9.92 13.00 25.08
N GLU A 34 9.35 13.46 26.20
CA GLU A 34 9.06 12.61 27.36
C GLU A 34 8.05 11.50 26.99
N HIS A 35 7.00 11.84 26.25
CA HIS A 35 6.04 10.86 25.76
C HIS A 35 6.70 9.83 24.82
N ILE A 36 7.57 10.27 23.90
CA ILE A 36 8.35 9.40 23.00
C ILE A 36 9.20 8.43 23.81
N ASP A 37 9.92 8.91 24.83
CA ASP A 37 10.80 8.07 25.64
C ASP A 37 10.06 7.06 26.50
N LYS A 38 8.89 7.45 27.05
CA LYS A 38 8.01 6.54 27.77
C LYS A 38 7.50 5.44 26.82
N LEU A 39 6.94 5.85 25.68
CA LEU A 39 6.35 4.93 24.73
C LEU A 39 7.38 3.98 24.13
N ARG A 40 8.59 4.47 23.81
CA ARG A 40 9.70 3.64 23.32
C ARG A 40 10.01 2.46 24.24
N LYS A 41 9.89 2.63 25.56
CA LYS A 41 10.17 1.58 26.55
C LYS A 41 9.01 0.60 26.73
N THR A 42 7.78 1.03 26.48
CA THR A 42 6.57 0.25 26.76
C THR A 42 5.85 -0.24 25.51
N TYR A 43 6.30 0.14 24.31
CA TYR A 43 5.61 -0.13 23.05
C TYR A 43 5.45 -1.63 22.80
N LYS A 44 4.22 -2.02 22.43
CA LYS A 44 3.87 -3.37 22.00
C LYS A 44 3.08 -3.32 20.70
N ALA A 45 3.44 -4.17 19.75
CA ALA A 45 2.76 -4.26 18.45
C ALA A 45 1.24 -4.51 18.60
N CYS A 46 0.82 -5.29 19.61
CA CYS A 46 -0.59 -5.56 19.89
C CYS A 46 -1.37 -4.37 20.49
N GLU A 47 -0.71 -3.24 20.78
CA GLU A 47 -1.34 -2.01 21.26
C GLU A 47 -1.22 -0.86 20.22
N ALA A 48 -0.85 -1.16 18.97
CA ALA A 48 -0.63 -0.16 17.93
C ALA A 48 -1.86 0.74 17.69
N ILE A 49 -3.07 0.18 17.60
CA ILE A 49 -4.34 0.92 17.44
C ILE A 49 -4.57 1.85 18.63
N LYS A 50 -4.33 1.37 19.86
CA LYS A 50 -4.49 2.18 21.07
C LYS A 50 -3.56 3.40 21.03
N HIS A 51 -2.29 3.20 20.68
CA HIS A 51 -1.34 4.31 20.56
C HIS A 51 -1.61 5.25 19.38
N TYR A 52 -2.25 4.75 18.32
CA TYR A 52 -2.66 5.55 17.17
C TYR A 52 -3.81 6.49 17.53
N THR A 53 -4.81 5.95 18.21
CA THR A 53 -6.05 6.65 18.58
C THR A 53 -5.91 7.51 19.84
N GLU A 54 -4.93 7.19 20.70
CA GLU A 54 -4.46 8.12 21.72
C GLU A 54 -4.01 9.43 21.04
N ASN A 55 -4.33 10.57 21.64
CA ASN A 55 -3.96 11.89 21.12
C ASN A 55 -2.43 12.12 21.25
N SER A 56 -1.67 11.28 20.58
CA SER A 56 -0.22 11.14 20.66
C SER A 56 0.44 11.76 19.42
N PHE A 57 1.77 11.74 19.37
CA PHE A 57 2.51 12.14 18.19
C PHE A 57 2.43 11.12 17.05
N LEU A 58 2.11 9.85 17.32
CA LEU A 58 2.24 8.77 16.35
C LEU A 58 1.28 8.90 15.18
N SER A 59 -0.01 9.12 15.44
CA SER A 59 -1.00 9.28 14.36
C SER A 59 -0.71 10.49 13.48
N ARG A 60 -0.26 11.61 14.07
CA ARG A 60 0.17 12.81 13.32
C ARG A 60 1.40 12.53 12.46
N THR A 61 2.44 11.96 13.07
CA THR A 61 3.73 11.70 12.40
C THR A 61 3.57 10.71 11.26
N VAL A 62 2.92 9.58 11.52
CA VAL A 62 2.74 8.50 10.54
C VAL A 62 1.91 8.99 9.36
N ASN A 63 0.79 9.67 9.60
CA ASN A 63 -0.02 10.21 8.51
C ASN A 63 0.68 11.32 7.73
N GLN A 64 1.46 12.17 8.41
CA GLN A 64 2.25 13.20 7.72
C GLN A 64 3.30 12.55 6.81
N VAL A 65 4.03 11.57 7.33
CA VAL A 65 5.04 10.83 6.56
C VAL A 65 4.41 10.12 5.36
N CYS A 66 3.29 9.41 5.55
CA CYS A 66 2.61 8.75 4.44
C CYS A 66 2.12 9.73 3.35
N ARG A 67 1.72 10.96 3.72
CA ARG A 67 1.31 11.99 2.75
C ARG A 67 2.48 12.55 1.93
N THR A 68 3.72 12.41 2.39
CA THR A 68 4.87 12.84 1.59
C THR A 68 5.12 11.97 0.37
N GLU A 69 4.56 10.75 0.35
CA GLU A 69 4.82 9.71 -0.66
C GLU A 69 6.31 9.33 -0.81
N ASP A 70 7.18 9.88 0.04
CA ASP A 70 8.60 9.58 0.05
C ASP A 70 8.84 8.25 0.76
N PHE A 71 9.21 7.26 -0.04
CA PHE A 71 9.51 5.92 0.44
C PHE A 71 10.58 5.92 1.54
N GLN A 72 11.61 6.76 1.46
CA GLN A 72 12.67 6.83 2.49
C GLN A 72 12.13 7.31 3.83
N HIS A 73 11.17 8.23 3.82
CA HIS A 73 10.50 8.68 5.04
C HIS A 73 9.55 7.61 5.57
N ILE A 74 8.70 7.04 4.71
CA ILE A 74 7.75 5.98 5.07
C ILE A 74 8.49 4.75 5.64
N PHE A 75 9.63 4.39 5.06
CA PHE A 75 10.44 3.26 5.46
C PHE A 75 10.96 3.38 6.89
N LYS A 76 11.29 4.59 7.38
CA LYS A 76 11.71 4.81 8.77
C LYS A 76 10.62 4.47 9.78
N PHE A 77 9.35 4.49 9.37
CA PHE A 77 8.19 4.18 10.19
C PHE A 77 7.58 2.80 9.88
N ARG A 78 8.26 1.98 9.05
CA ARG A 78 7.78 0.68 8.55
C ARG A 78 7.26 -0.26 9.64
N VAL A 79 7.92 -0.28 10.81
CA VAL A 79 7.56 -1.17 11.91
C VAL A 79 6.17 -0.82 12.44
N TYR A 80 5.96 0.43 12.85
CA TYR A 80 4.66 0.85 13.40
C TYR A 80 3.54 0.82 12.34
N ILE A 81 3.83 1.23 11.10
CA ILE A 81 2.87 1.13 9.99
C ILE A 81 2.42 -0.33 9.79
N THR A 82 3.37 -1.27 9.83
CA THR A 82 3.07 -2.69 9.69
C THR A 82 2.31 -3.25 10.88
N ASP A 83 2.70 -2.89 12.10
CA ASP A 83 2.05 -3.35 13.33
C ASP A 83 0.59 -2.85 13.38
N LEU A 84 0.35 -1.59 13.03
CA LEU A 84 -1.00 -1.02 12.95
C LEU A 84 -1.83 -1.71 11.87
N HIS A 85 -1.28 -1.93 10.67
CA HIS A 85 -1.95 -2.65 9.60
C HIS A 85 -2.33 -4.09 10.01
N ARG A 86 -1.40 -4.84 10.61
CA ARG A 86 -1.64 -6.21 11.06
C ARG A 86 -2.69 -6.26 12.15
N GLN A 87 -2.66 -5.31 13.08
CA GLN A 87 -3.66 -5.26 14.14
C GLN A 87 -5.06 -4.97 13.56
N LEU A 88 -5.17 -4.05 12.61
CA LEU A 88 -6.43 -3.79 11.89
C LEU A 88 -6.92 -5.02 11.13
N ASP A 89 -6.02 -5.75 10.48
CA ASP A 89 -6.34 -6.97 9.74
C ASP A 89 -6.86 -8.09 10.66
N VAL A 90 -6.23 -8.29 11.82
CA VAL A 90 -6.71 -9.23 12.84
C VAL A 90 -8.08 -8.81 13.39
N PHE A 91 -8.24 -7.53 13.77
CA PHE A 91 -9.51 -7.02 14.29
C PHE A 91 -10.63 -7.10 13.25
N GLY A 92 -10.34 -6.70 12.01
CA GLY A 92 -11.29 -6.74 10.90
C GLY A 92 -11.77 -8.16 10.62
N ARG A 93 -10.88 -9.16 10.64
CA ARG A 93 -11.28 -10.59 10.50
C ARG A 93 -12.15 -11.07 11.65
N GLN A 94 -11.83 -10.69 12.88
CA GLN A 94 -12.67 -11.05 14.04
C GLN A 94 -14.07 -10.42 13.93
N GLN A 95 -14.14 -9.18 13.45
CA GLN A 95 -15.41 -8.47 13.23
C GLN A 95 -16.20 -9.01 12.02
N GLU A 96 -15.52 -9.58 11.03
CA GLU A 96 -16.16 -10.32 9.95
C GLU A 96 -16.87 -11.57 10.51
N GLN A 97 -16.16 -12.34 11.35
CA GLN A 97 -16.67 -13.60 11.93
C GLN A 97 -17.86 -13.39 12.87
N ASN A 98 -17.89 -12.28 13.61
CA ASN A 98 -18.97 -11.98 14.55
C ASN A 98 -20.09 -11.09 13.96
N GLY A 99 -20.03 -10.77 12.67
CA GLY A 99 -21.07 -10.02 11.95
C GLY A 99 -20.95 -8.49 12.02
N ILE A 100 -20.20 -7.92 12.97
CA ILE A 100 -20.07 -6.46 13.14
C ILE A 100 -19.63 -5.77 11.85
N LYS A 101 -18.65 -6.34 11.14
CA LYS A 101 -18.09 -5.72 9.94
C LYS A 101 -19.09 -5.63 8.78
N SER A 102 -20.05 -6.56 8.73
CA SER A 102 -21.09 -6.56 7.70
C SER A 102 -22.14 -5.45 7.88
N GLU A 103 -22.25 -4.91 9.10
CA GLU A 103 -23.12 -3.78 9.43
C GLU A 103 -22.48 -2.43 9.05
N ILE A 104 -21.14 -2.40 8.94
CA ILE A 104 -20.37 -1.21 8.56
C ILE A 104 -20.42 -1.05 7.03
N THR A 105 -21.47 -0.41 6.55
CA THR A 105 -21.67 -0.12 5.11
C THR A 105 -21.32 1.31 4.73
N LYS A 106 -21.39 2.24 5.69
CA LYS A 106 -21.19 3.66 5.46
C LYS A 106 -20.49 4.29 6.66
N VAL A 107 -19.51 5.14 6.37
CA VAL A 107 -18.73 5.87 7.38
C VAL A 107 -18.49 7.31 6.92
N TYR A 108 -18.12 8.17 7.85
CA TYR A 108 -18.02 9.59 7.61
C TYR A 108 -16.72 10.19 8.16
N CYS A 109 -16.21 11.24 7.52
CA CYS A 109 -15.19 12.09 8.13
C CYS A 109 -15.35 13.55 7.70
N GLY A 110 -15.05 14.48 8.61
CA GLY A 110 -15.10 15.92 8.35
C GLY A 110 -13.69 16.50 8.31
N LYS A 111 -13.39 17.35 7.32
CA LYS A 111 -12.15 18.13 7.24
C LYS A 111 -12.34 19.44 6.48
N PRO A 112 -11.61 20.51 6.83
CA PRO A 112 -11.47 21.66 5.96
C PRO A 112 -10.61 21.31 4.74
N LEU A 113 -11.02 21.77 3.57
CA LEU A 113 -10.28 21.63 2.31
C LEU A 113 -10.10 23.00 1.67
N SER A 114 -8.98 23.22 0.97
CA SER A 114 -8.83 24.41 0.12
C SER A 114 -9.76 24.32 -1.09
N ASP A 115 -10.19 25.47 -1.61
CA ASP A 115 -11.01 25.54 -2.82
C ASP A 115 -10.31 24.89 -4.01
N SER A 116 -8.97 24.98 -4.08
CA SER A 116 -8.17 24.30 -5.12
C SER A 116 -8.29 22.78 -5.07
N VAL A 117 -8.29 22.19 -3.87
CA VAL A 117 -8.46 20.73 -3.71
C VAL A 117 -9.90 20.33 -4.01
N LEU A 118 -10.89 21.12 -3.60
CA LEU A 118 -12.29 20.88 -3.96
C LEU A 118 -12.50 20.93 -5.48
N GLN A 119 -11.90 21.90 -6.17
CA GLN A 119 -11.97 21.98 -7.63
C GLN A 119 -11.35 20.74 -8.29
N GLN A 120 -10.20 20.26 -7.80
CA GLN A 120 -9.61 19.01 -8.29
C GLN A 120 -10.54 17.80 -8.12
N LEU A 121 -11.29 17.73 -7.02
CA LEU A 121 -12.27 16.66 -6.80
C LEU A 121 -13.48 16.78 -7.75
N ILE A 122 -13.93 18.01 -8.02
CA ILE A 122 -15.02 18.29 -8.97
C ILE A 122 -14.60 17.90 -10.39
N ASP A 123 -13.42 18.35 -10.82
CA ASP A 123 -12.88 18.09 -12.16
C ASP A 123 -12.59 16.59 -12.36
N ASN A 124 -12.26 15.88 -11.28
CA ASN A 124 -12.01 14.44 -11.28
C ASN A 124 -13.22 13.61 -10.85
N LYS A 125 -14.45 14.11 -11.03
CA LYS A 125 -15.67 13.34 -10.76
C LYS A 125 -15.68 12.05 -11.59
N GLY A 126 -16.01 10.94 -10.94
CA GLY A 126 -15.93 9.61 -11.52
C GLY A 126 -14.50 9.05 -11.56
N GLY A 127 -13.49 9.82 -11.19
CA GLY A 127 -12.11 9.36 -11.04
C GLY A 127 -11.83 8.68 -9.69
N LEU A 128 -10.56 8.35 -9.48
CA LEU A 128 -10.09 7.67 -8.26
C LEU A 128 -9.26 8.62 -7.39
N ILE A 129 -9.40 8.46 -6.07
CA ILE A 129 -8.55 9.08 -5.05
C ILE A 129 -7.95 7.99 -4.15
N SER A 130 -6.65 8.09 -3.89
CA SER A 130 -5.97 7.23 -2.92
C SER A 130 -5.77 7.94 -1.59
N MET A 131 -6.03 7.23 -0.50
CA MET A 131 -5.74 7.71 0.85
C MET A 131 -4.40 7.13 1.29
N ASN A 132 -3.36 7.95 1.17
CA ASN A 132 -1.98 7.52 1.46
C ASN A 132 -1.73 7.26 2.94
N GLY A 133 -2.45 7.95 3.83
CA GLY A 133 -2.40 7.76 5.28
C GLY A 133 -3.46 6.78 5.80
N PHE A 134 -3.39 6.46 7.10
CA PHE A 134 -4.45 5.74 7.77
C PHE A 134 -5.67 6.66 7.86
N LEU A 135 -6.82 6.15 7.43
CA LEU A 135 -8.03 6.95 7.35
C LEU A 135 -8.90 6.65 8.57
N SER A 136 -9.00 7.63 9.48
CA SER A 136 -9.92 7.60 10.61
C SER A 136 -11.26 8.20 10.17
N THR A 137 -12.34 7.49 10.49
CA THR A 137 -13.73 7.82 10.17
C THR A 137 -14.62 7.50 11.36
N THR A 138 -15.86 7.95 11.34
CA THR A 138 -16.86 7.66 12.37
C THR A 138 -18.12 7.07 11.75
N LEU A 139 -18.83 6.23 12.52
CA LEU A 139 -20.20 5.80 12.22
C LEU A 139 -21.24 6.88 12.55
N ASP A 140 -20.87 7.85 13.39
CA ASP A 140 -21.76 8.92 13.82
C ASP A 140 -21.79 10.05 12.79
N PHE A 141 -22.94 10.22 12.14
CA PHE A 141 -23.13 11.29 11.17
C PHE A 141 -23.09 12.69 11.81
N ASP A 142 -23.58 12.83 13.04
CA ASP A 142 -23.76 14.13 13.69
C ASP A 142 -22.42 14.73 14.12
N MET A 143 -21.44 13.87 14.42
CA MET A 143 -20.08 14.28 14.79
C MET A 143 -19.27 14.85 13.61
N VAL A 144 -19.71 14.64 12.37
CA VAL A 144 -18.97 15.06 11.17
C VAL A 144 -18.89 16.58 11.05
N GLY A 145 -19.96 17.29 11.42
CA GLY A 145 -20.00 18.75 11.42
C GLY A 145 -18.95 19.35 12.37
N VAL A 146 -18.76 18.73 13.53
CA VAL A 146 -17.74 19.12 14.51
C VAL A 146 -16.33 18.92 13.95
N TYR A 147 -16.07 17.80 13.27
CA TYR A 147 -14.74 17.52 12.69
C TYR A 147 -14.43 18.34 11.45
N ALA A 148 -15.44 18.82 10.72
CA ALA A 148 -15.24 19.65 9.54
C ALA A 148 -14.70 21.06 9.87
N GLY A 149 -14.72 21.45 11.14
CA GLY A 149 -14.23 22.72 11.66
C GLY A 149 -15.36 23.70 12.03
N ASP A 150 -15.01 24.68 12.86
CA ASP A 150 -15.89 25.80 13.23
C ASP A 150 -16.01 26.81 12.08
N GLU A 151 -16.85 27.84 12.22
CA GLU A 151 -17.09 28.87 11.19
C GLU A 151 -15.85 29.72 10.84
N GLN A 152 -14.81 29.70 11.67
CA GLN A 152 -13.55 30.45 11.46
C GLN A 152 -12.55 29.67 10.60
N ILE A 153 -12.90 29.39 9.35
CA ILE A 153 -12.02 28.72 8.40
C ILE A 153 -11.14 29.74 7.70
N ALA A 154 -9.89 29.37 7.45
CA ALA A 154 -8.95 30.21 6.70
C ALA A 154 -9.54 30.59 5.33
N GLU A 155 -9.28 31.81 4.88
CA GLU A 155 -9.72 32.29 3.58
C GLU A 155 -9.29 31.31 2.46
N GLY A 156 -10.19 31.03 1.52
CA GLY A 156 -9.99 30.03 0.46
C GLY A 156 -10.08 28.57 0.90
N HIS A 157 -10.64 28.29 2.07
CA HIS A 157 -10.97 26.94 2.53
C HIS A 157 -12.46 26.80 2.87
N ARG A 158 -12.98 25.59 2.74
CA ARG A 158 -14.38 25.24 3.02
C ARG A 158 -14.46 23.95 3.83
N ARG A 159 -15.49 23.84 4.67
CA ARG A 159 -15.83 22.61 5.37
C ARG A 159 -16.25 21.54 4.38
N ALA A 160 -15.64 20.38 4.47
CA ALA A 160 -16.05 19.22 3.70
C ALA A 160 -16.45 18.07 4.63
N LYS A 161 -17.56 17.43 4.31
CA LYS A 161 -17.98 16.14 4.87
C LYS A 161 -17.84 15.08 3.79
N PHE A 162 -17.04 14.05 4.09
CA PHE A 162 -16.91 12.88 3.26
C PHE A 162 -17.91 11.83 3.72
N GLN A 163 -18.69 11.31 2.78
CA GLN A 163 -19.53 10.13 2.97
C GLN A 163 -18.91 8.98 2.20
N LEU A 164 -18.41 7.98 2.91
CA LEU A 164 -17.69 6.85 2.33
C LEU A 164 -18.57 5.61 2.39
N GLN A 165 -18.94 5.10 1.22
CA GLN A 165 -19.64 3.82 1.05
C GLN A 165 -18.62 2.70 0.93
N ILE A 166 -18.77 1.67 1.76
CA ILE A 166 -17.84 0.54 1.81
C ILE A 166 -18.42 -0.61 1.00
N SER A 167 -17.69 -1.00 -0.04
CA SER A 167 -17.92 -2.22 -0.81
C SER A 167 -17.56 -3.45 0.02
N LYS A 168 -18.35 -4.51 -0.12
CA LYS A 168 -18.07 -5.82 0.50
C LYS A 168 -16.74 -6.45 0.06
N LYS A 169 -16.13 -5.92 -0.99
CA LYS A 169 -14.93 -6.47 -1.63
C LYS A 169 -13.66 -5.65 -1.35
N ILE A 170 -13.75 -4.60 -0.53
CA ILE A 170 -12.60 -3.78 -0.15
C ILE A 170 -11.49 -4.69 0.41
N ARG A 171 -10.28 -4.58 -0.15
CA ARG A 171 -9.16 -5.46 0.21
C ARG A 171 -8.38 -4.95 1.41
N GLN A 172 -8.22 -3.63 1.52
CA GLN A 172 -7.44 -3.05 2.60
C GLN A 172 -8.14 -3.30 3.94
N PRO A 173 -7.39 -3.73 4.98
CA PRO A 173 -7.94 -3.90 6.29
C PRO A 173 -8.59 -2.64 6.84
N TYR A 174 -9.76 -2.82 7.43
CA TYR A 174 -10.43 -1.82 8.24
C TYR A 174 -11.14 -2.52 9.39
N ALA A 175 -11.35 -1.78 10.48
CA ALA A 175 -12.06 -2.28 11.64
C ALA A 175 -12.72 -1.14 12.40
N TYR A 176 -13.83 -1.44 13.07
CA TYR A 176 -14.36 -0.60 14.14
C TYR A 176 -13.42 -0.69 15.35
N VAL A 177 -12.85 0.44 15.77
CA VAL A 177 -11.82 0.48 16.82
C VAL A 177 -12.32 1.07 18.13
N GLY A 178 -13.60 1.45 18.24
CA GLY A 178 -14.15 2.07 19.46
C GLY A 178 -13.88 1.29 20.76
N ASN A 179 -13.79 -0.05 20.71
CA ASN A 179 -13.54 -0.88 21.89
C ASN A 179 -12.08 -0.85 22.39
N CYS A 180 -11.11 -0.59 21.50
CA CYS A 180 -9.68 -0.56 21.81
C CYS A 180 -9.05 0.83 21.60
N SER A 181 -9.84 1.78 21.08
CA SER A 181 -9.47 3.17 20.94
C SER A 181 -9.30 3.83 22.31
N ALA A 182 -8.36 4.75 22.41
CA ALA A 182 -8.24 5.61 23.59
C ALA A 182 -9.50 6.50 23.77
N LYS A 183 -10.29 6.67 22.70
CA LYS A 183 -11.49 7.52 22.65
C LYS A 183 -12.72 6.69 22.28
N LYS A 184 -13.24 5.96 23.27
CA LYS A 184 -14.31 4.96 23.05
C LYS A 184 -15.63 5.52 22.49
N ASN A 185 -15.87 6.81 22.66
CA ASN A 185 -17.13 7.45 22.28
C ASN A 185 -17.17 7.97 20.83
N GLU A 186 -16.06 7.94 20.08
CA GLU A 186 -16.01 8.52 18.73
C GLU A 186 -16.58 7.60 17.63
N LEU A 187 -17.06 6.40 18.01
CA LEU A 187 -17.53 5.35 17.10
C LEU A 187 -16.59 5.14 15.89
N GLU A 188 -15.29 5.14 16.17
CA GLU A 188 -14.26 5.22 15.15
C GLU A 188 -14.14 3.92 14.34
N VAL A 189 -14.11 4.07 13.01
CA VAL A 189 -13.72 3.03 12.06
C VAL A 189 -12.41 3.48 11.40
N LEU A 190 -11.38 2.66 11.53
CA LEU A 190 -10.04 2.97 11.05
C LEU A 190 -9.68 2.07 9.86
N PHE A 191 -9.23 2.69 8.78
CA PHE A 191 -8.75 2.01 7.58
C PHE A 191 -7.23 2.06 7.50
N SER A 192 -6.65 0.97 7.01
CA SER A 192 -5.24 0.91 6.64
C SER A 192 -4.91 1.90 5.51
N ILE A 193 -3.63 2.27 5.41
CA ILE A 193 -3.09 3.05 4.28
C ILE A 193 -3.39 2.38 2.93
N GLY A 194 -3.48 3.20 1.88
CA GLY A 194 -3.61 2.74 0.50
C GLY A 194 -5.02 2.30 0.12
N THR A 195 -6.05 2.79 0.83
CA THR A 195 -7.43 2.63 0.36
C THR A 195 -7.64 3.51 -0.87
N ILE A 196 -8.40 2.99 -1.83
CA ILE A 196 -8.73 3.68 -3.07
C ILE A 196 -10.25 3.88 -3.10
N TRP A 197 -10.66 5.07 -3.50
CA TRP A 197 -12.05 5.48 -3.50
C TRP A 197 -12.41 6.13 -4.83
N ARG A 198 -13.59 5.83 -5.35
CA ARG A 198 -14.18 6.52 -6.50
C ARG A 198 -14.91 7.77 -6.03
N ILE A 199 -14.71 8.87 -6.73
CA ILE A 199 -15.43 10.12 -6.49
C ILE A 199 -16.78 10.04 -7.20
N GLU A 200 -17.86 9.84 -6.45
CA GLU A 200 -19.20 9.73 -7.03
C GLU A 200 -19.81 11.10 -7.29
N SER A 201 -19.73 11.98 -6.29
CA SER A 201 -20.27 13.32 -6.37
C SER A 201 -19.58 14.29 -5.41
N VAL A 202 -19.59 15.56 -5.80
CA VAL A 202 -19.17 16.69 -4.96
C VAL A 202 -20.27 17.73 -5.00
N LYS A 203 -20.92 17.99 -3.86
CA LYS A 203 -21.97 19.01 -3.69
C LYS A 203 -21.34 20.26 -3.12
N TYR A 204 -20.74 21.06 -4.00
CA TYR A 204 -19.94 22.23 -3.63
C TYR A 204 -20.76 23.33 -2.93
N ASP A 205 -22.02 23.50 -3.34
CA ASP A 205 -22.89 24.57 -2.84
C ASP A 205 -23.47 24.31 -1.44
N GLU A 206 -23.25 23.13 -0.87
CA GLU A 206 -23.65 22.83 0.51
C GLU A 206 -22.60 23.34 1.52
N ASP A 207 -23.04 23.69 2.73
CA ASP A 207 -22.17 23.92 3.87
C ASP A 207 -22.59 23.03 5.05
N PRO A 208 -21.74 22.07 5.47
CA PRO A 208 -20.48 21.67 4.84
C PRO A 208 -20.68 20.99 3.47
N CYS A 209 -19.73 21.19 2.56
CA CYS A 209 -19.71 20.58 1.23
C CYS A 209 -19.73 19.04 1.36
N THR A 210 -20.62 18.37 0.62
CA THR A 210 -20.67 16.89 0.63
C THR A 210 -19.78 16.31 -0.46
N ILE A 211 -18.89 15.39 -0.08
CA ILE A 211 -18.12 14.57 -1.03
C ILE A 211 -18.54 13.11 -0.81
N GLU A 212 -19.13 12.50 -1.83
CA GLU A 212 -19.56 11.10 -1.79
C GLU A 212 -18.51 10.22 -2.47
N LEU A 213 -18.02 9.22 -1.73
CA LEU A 213 -16.99 8.29 -2.16
C LEU A 213 -17.47 6.85 -2.03
N THR A 214 -17.07 5.98 -2.97
CA THR A 214 -17.28 4.53 -2.87
C THR A 214 -15.93 3.81 -2.87
N SER A 215 -15.71 2.86 -1.97
CA SER A 215 -14.45 2.11 -1.95
C SER A 215 -14.32 1.27 -3.22
N CYS A 216 -13.15 1.32 -3.85
CA CYS A 216 -12.83 0.51 -5.03
C CYS A 216 -12.12 -0.78 -4.64
N ASP A 217 -12.39 -1.82 -5.40
CA ASP A 217 -11.56 -3.03 -5.37
C ASP A 217 -10.46 -2.89 -6.42
N GLU A 218 -9.30 -3.47 -6.12
CA GLU A 218 -8.01 -3.39 -6.85
C GLU A 218 -8.05 -3.83 -8.33
N LEU A 219 -9.24 -4.13 -8.87
CA LEU A 219 -9.52 -4.56 -10.25
C LEU A 219 -10.52 -3.61 -10.94
N ASP A 220 -10.57 -2.36 -10.52
CA ASP A 220 -11.35 -1.37 -11.26
C ASP A 220 -10.72 -1.21 -12.66
N SER A 221 -11.52 -1.34 -13.72
CA SER A 221 -11.03 -1.28 -15.10
C SER A 221 -10.21 -0.02 -15.38
N GLN A 222 -10.54 1.09 -14.69
CA GLN A 222 -9.81 2.35 -14.76
C GLN A 222 -8.44 2.31 -14.07
N LEU A 223 -8.30 1.58 -12.94
CA LEU A 223 -7.00 1.38 -12.30
C LEU A 223 -6.12 0.48 -13.17
N MET A 224 -6.69 -0.55 -13.79
CA MET A 224 -5.98 -1.42 -14.73
C MET A 224 -5.55 -0.64 -15.98
N GLU A 225 -6.42 0.19 -16.55
CA GLU A 225 -6.11 1.06 -17.68
C GLU A 225 -5.00 2.08 -17.35
N LEU A 226 -5.04 2.67 -16.15
CA LEU A 226 -3.97 3.56 -15.66
C LEU A 226 -2.66 2.78 -15.46
N LEU A 227 -2.70 1.62 -14.80
CA LEU A 227 -1.52 0.78 -14.63
C LEU A 227 -0.94 0.32 -15.96
N GLU A 228 -1.76 -0.04 -16.95
CA GLU A 228 -1.33 -0.38 -18.31
C GLU A 228 -0.66 0.79 -19.02
N LYS A 229 -1.22 2.00 -18.87
CA LYS A 229 -0.67 3.25 -19.42
C LYS A 229 0.69 3.62 -18.83
N TYR A 230 0.90 3.39 -17.52
CA TYR A 230 2.15 3.70 -16.83
C TYR A 230 3.18 2.56 -16.84
N THR A 231 2.76 1.30 -17.04
CA THR A 231 3.66 0.13 -17.10
C THR A 231 4.09 -0.26 -18.52
N GLY A 232 3.70 0.51 -19.54
CA GLY A 232 4.09 0.23 -20.93
C GLY A 232 3.59 -1.13 -21.45
N GLY A 233 2.38 -1.52 -21.07
CA GLY A 233 1.73 -2.74 -21.59
C GLY A 233 2.33 -4.07 -21.10
N GLY A 234 2.98 -4.09 -19.94
CA GLY A 234 3.78 -5.24 -19.49
C GLY A 234 3.48 -5.79 -18.10
N CYS A 235 2.36 -5.48 -17.44
CA CYS A 235 2.10 -6.04 -16.11
C CYS A 235 0.60 -6.18 -15.77
N THR A 236 -0.03 -7.24 -16.28
CA THR A 236 -1.30 -7.73 -15.76
C THR A 236 -1.04 -8.78 -14.68
N LEU A 237 -1.41 -8.47 -13.44
CA LEU A 237 -1.56 -9.43 -12.34
C LEU A 237 -2.78 -10.32 -12.65
N LEU A 238 -2.59 -11.31 -13.52
CA LEU A 238 -3.57 -12.35 -13.83
C LEU A 238 -3.37 -13.50 -12.85
N SER A 239 -4.24 -13.61 -11.84
CA SER A 239 -4.36 -14.83 -11.05
C SER A 239 -5.07 -15.89 -11.90
N ILE A 240 -4.32 -16.78 -12.53
CA ILE A 240 -4.87 -17.95 -13.22
C ILE A 240 -4.78 -19.14 -12.27
N THR A 241 -5.93 -19.69 -11.87
CA THR A 241 -6.00 -20.98 -11.17
C THR A 241 -6.04 -22.10 -12.21
N ILE A 242 -4.94 -22.82 -12.40
CA ILE A 242 -4.88 -24.00 -13.27
C ILE A 242 -4.96 -25.26 -12.40
N LYS A 243 -5.90 -26.17 -12.70
CA LYS A 243 -5.94 -27.50 -12.06
C LYS A 243 -4.69 -28.27 -12.46
N CYS A 244 -3.82 -28.60 -11.49
CA CYS A 244 -2.63 -29.41 -11.74
C CYS A 244 -3.04 -30.87 -12.06
N PRO A 245 -2.77 -31.38 -13.28
CA PRO A 245 -3.15 -32.76 -13.65
C PRO A 245 -2.40 -33.82 -12.83
N LEU A 246 -1.26 -33.46 -12.23
CA LEU A 246 -0.36 -34.38 -11.53
C LEU A 246 -0.80 -34.74 -10.11
N CYS A 247 -1.60 -33.91 -9.45
CA CYS A 247 -1.95 -34.12 -8.04
C CYS A 247 -3.45 -34.30 -7.75
N GLN A 248 -4.34 -34.01 -8.72
CA GLN A 248 -5.81 -34.15 -8.62
C GLN A 248 -6.47 -33.63 -7.32
N SER A 249 -5.75 -32.87 -6.49
CA SER A 249 -6.24 -32.32 -5.23
C SER A 249 -6.55 -30.84 -5.40
N GLU A 250 -7.72 -30.42 -4.88
CA GLU A 250 -8.12 -29.02 -4.80
C GLU A 250 -7.24 -28.18 -3.85
N SER A 251 -6.24 -28.81 -3.22
CA SER A 251 -5.36 -28.20 -2.22
C SER A 251 -4.06 -27.59 -2.78
N SER A 252 -3.74 -27.77 -4.07
CA SER A 252 -2.58 -27.12 -4.68
C SER A 252 -2.92 -25.70 -5.18
N ARG A 253 -3.05 -24.74 -4.26
CA ARG A 253 -3.05 -23.31 -4.63
C ARG A 253 -1.62 -22.90 -4.98
N THR A 254 -1.27 -22.99 -6.27
CA THR A 254 -0.09 -22.27 -6.76
C THR A 254 -0.57 -20.89 -7.22
N GLU A 255 -0.49 -19.91 -6.34
CA GLU A 255 -0.70 -18.50 -6.72
C GLU A 255 0.50 -18.04 -7.53
N ILE A 256 0.33 -17.92 -8.84
CA ILE A 256 1.37 -17.43 -9.74
C ILE A 256 1.44 -15.91 -9.61
N ILE A 257 2.34 -15.43 -8.76
CA ILE A 257 2.72 -14.01 -8.69
C ILE A 257 4.02 -13.87 -9.49
N ARG A 258 3.97 -13.22 -10.67
CA ARG A 258 5.12 -12.94 -11.55
C ARG A 258 6.30 -12.19 -10.89
N ALA A 259 6.14 -11.74 -9.65
CA ALA A 259 7.19 -11.04 -8.89
C ALA A 259 8.23 -11.97 -8.24
N LYS A 260 8.07 -13.31 -8.33
CA LYS A 260 9.04 -14.27 -7.80
C LYS A 260 9.31 -15.39 -8.81
N ILE A 261 10.33 -15.18 -9.65
CA ILE A 261 10.82 -16.21 -10.58
C ILE A 261 11.42 -17.42 -9.85
N GLU A 262 11.88 -17.24 -8.61
CA GLU A 262 12.43 -18.30 -7.75
C GLU A 262 11.37 -19.34 -7.34
N ASP A 263 10.10 -18.95 -7.28
CA ASP A 263 8.97 -19.83 -6.96
C ASP A 263 8.45 -20.58 -8.22
N HIS A 264 9.05 -20.32 -9.40
CA HIS A 264 8.78 -21.01 -10.67
C HIS A 264 9.76 -22.16 -10.92
N TYR A 265 9.90 -23.04 -9.94
CA TYR A 265 10.49 -24.36 -10.14
C TYR A 265 9.53 -25.38 -9.55
N LEU A 266 9.49 -26.59 -10.15
CA LEU A 266 8.79 -27.75 -9.61
C LEU A 266 8.94 -27.74 -8.09
N THR A 267 7.86 -27.40 -7.35
CA THR A 267 7.94 -27.33 -5.89
C THR A 267 8.41 -28.68 -5.35
N GLU A 268 9.00 -28.74 -4.17
CA GLU A 268 9.42 -30.03 -3.59
C GLU A 268 8.29 -31.08 -3.63
N GLN A 269 7.04 -30.65 -3.48
CA GLN A 269 5.87 -31.52 -3.61
C GLN A 269 5.67 -32.04 -5.04
N HIS A 270 5.85 -31.20 -6.07
CA HIS A 270 5.82 -31.63 -7.46
C HIS A 270 7.00 -32.54 -7.82
N GLN A 271 8.21 -32.23 -7.34
CA GLN A 271 9.38 -33.11 -7.53
C GLN A 271 9.16 -34.46 -6.86
N HIS A 272 8.59 -34.48 -5.65
CA HIS A 272 8.27 -35.71 -4.94
C HIS A 272 7.18 -36.52 -5.65
N ALA A 273 6.15 -35.87 -6.20
CA ALA A 273 5.11 -36.51 -6.99
C ALA A 273 5.67 -37.11 -8.28
N ILE A 274 6.49 -36.37 -9.03
CA ILE A 274 7.18 -36.86 -10.23
C ILE A 274 8.09 -38.02 -9.87
N MET A 275 8.91 -37.90 -8.82
CA MET A 275 9.80 -38.98 -8.38
C MET A 275 9.04 -40.22 -7.90
N LYS A 276 7.85 -40.05 -7.30
CA LYS A 276 6.98 -41.16 -6.90
C LYS A 276 6.41 -41.89 -8.13
N VAL A 277 5.97 -41.16 -9.14
CA VAL A 277 5.47 -41.71 -10.41
C VAL A 277 6.61 -42.40 -11.18
N VAL A 278 7.77 -41.75 -11.33
CA VAL A 278 8.96 -42.32 -11.98
C VAL A 278 9.43 -43.58 -11.24
N ARG A 279 9.44 -43.60 -9.90
CA ARG A 279 9.75 -44.80 -9.11
C ARG A 279 8.73 -45.92 -9.32
N GLN A 280 7.43 -45.62 -9.36
CA GLN A 280 6.40 -46.61 -9.68
C GLN A 280 6.57 -47.18 -11.10
N MET A 281 6.93 -46.34 -12.08
CA MET A 281 7.19 -46.77 -13.45
C MET A 281 8.44 -47.64 -13.56
N LEU A 282 9.53 -47.28 -12.86
CA LEU A 282 10.76 -48.10 -12.80
C LEU A 282 10.48 -49.47 -12.16
N LEU A 283 9.62 -49.53 -11.14
CA LEU A 283 9.18 -50.79 -10.53
C LEU A 283 8.30 -51.64 -11.46
N GLN A 284 7.46 -51.02 -12.28
CA GLN A 284 6.65 -51.73 -13.28
C GLN A 284 7.48 -52.23 -14.47
N LEU A 285 8.53 -51.50 -14.85
CA LEU A 285 9.49 -51.93 -15.86
C LEU A 285 10.40 -53.05 -15.35
N SER A 286 10.80 -53.04 -14.08
CA SER A 286 11.57 -54.15 -13.48
C SER A 286 10.76 -55.44 -13.33
N HIS A 287 9.43 -55.35 -13.19
CA HIS A 287 8.53 -56.51 -13.15
C HIS A 287 8.14 -57.05 -14.55
N ARG A 288 8.53 -56.37 -15.63
CA ARG A 288 8.34 -56.82 -17.02
C ARG A 288 9.67 -57.19 -17.68
N GLN A 289 10.52 -57.93 -16.97
CA GLN A 289 11.56 -58.67 -17.67
C GLN A 289 10.92 -59.83 -18.44
N ILE A 290 10.83 -59.63 -19.76
CA ILE A 290 10.94 -60.67 -20.79
C ILE A 290 9.91 -61.80 -20.63
N ASP A 291 8.69 -61.57 -21.11
CA ASP A 291 7.96 -62.66 -21.74
C ASP A 291 7.70 -62.26 -23.21
N ASN A 292 8.37 -63.02 -24.07
CA ASN A 292 8.25 -62.99 -25.51
C ASN A 292 6.78 -63.21 -25.91
N ASP A 293 6.22 -62.30 -26.72
CA ASP A 293 5.58 -62.68 -27.98
C ASP A 293 5.10 -61.43 -28.73
N LEU A 294 6.00 -60.91 -29.56
CA LEU A 294 5.70 -59.93 -30.60
C LEU A 294 5.05 -60.64 -31.80
N SER A 295 3.93 -61.34 -31.59
CA SER A 295 3.16 -61.95 -32.68
C SER A 295 1.76 -62.35 -32.23
N ARG A 296 0.91 -61.38 -31.91
CA ARG A 296 -0.57 -61.54 -31.88
C ARG A 296 -1.28 -60.20 -31.83
N ILE A 297 -1.00 -59.33 -32.81
CA ILE A 297 -1.93 -58.27 -33.19
C ILE A 297 -2.61 -58.72 -34.48
N THR A 298 -3.67 -59.48 -34.32
CA THR A 298 -4.77 -59.47 -35.29
C THR A 298 -6.03 -59.90 -34.57
N THR A 299 -7.08 -59.10 -34.77
CA THR A 299 -8.49 -59.33 -34.40
C THR A 299 -8.83 -59.31 -32.92
N ALA A 300 -9.33 -58.15 -32.45
CA ALA A 300 -10.66 -57.99 -31.83
C ALA A 300 -10.70 -56.66 -31.06
N GLY A 301 -11.75 -55.86 -31.32
CA GLY A 301 -12.05 -54.68 -30.55
C GLY A 301 -12.32 -55.04 -29.09
N THR A 302 -11.41 -54.63 -28.22
CA THR A 302 -11.64 -54.44 -26.79
C THR A 302 -10.73 -53.30 -26.34
N SER A 303 -11.31 -52.32 -25.65
CA SER A 303 -10.59 -51.21 -25.03
C SER A 303 -9.57 -51.76 -24.03
N ASN A 304 -8.33 -51.88 -24.48
CA ASN A 304 -7.24 -52.46 -23.69
C ASN A 304 -6.75 -51.39 -22.69
N PRO A 305 -6.71 -51.66 -21.37
CA PRO A 305 -6.23 -50.68 -20.39
C PRO A 305 -4.76 -50.27 -20.62
N GLY A 306 -3.99 -51.09 -21.33
CA GLY A 306 -2.61 -50.77 -21.73
C GLY A 306 -2.47 -49.69 -22.81
N THR A 307 -3.47 -49.50 -23.70
CA THR A 307 -3.41 -48.44 -24.72
C THR A 307 -3.78 -47.07 -24.14
N ALA A 308 -4.68 -47.03 -23.15
CA ALA A 308 -5.02 -45.80 -22.42
C ALA A 308 -3.83 -45.29 -21.58
N GLN A 309 -3.12 -46.19 -20.90
CA GLN A 309 -1.90 -45.85 -20.15
C GLN A 309 -0.78 -45.34 -21.05
N LEU A 310 -0.63 -45.89 -22.26
CA LEU A 310 0.38 -45.42 -23.22
C LEU A 310 0.04 -44.02 -23.76
N GLN A 311 -1.25 -43.75 -23.99
CA GLN A 311 -1.76 -42.45 -24.44
C GLN A 311 -1.51 -41.36 -23.38
N GLU A 312 -1.83 -41.63 -22.12
CA GLU A 312 -1.52 -40.72 -20.99
C GLU A 312 -0.02 -40.44 -20.88
N LEU A 313 0.81 -41.43 -21.17
CA LEU A 313 2.27 -41.32 -21.14
C LEU A 313 2.79 -40.39 -22.25
N TYR A 314 2.23 -40.50 -23.46
CA TYR A 314 2.54 -39.59 -24.56
C TYR A 314 2.09 -38.15 -24.27
N GLU A 315 0.91 -37.97 -23.69
CA GLU A 315 0.42 -36.65 -23.31
C GLU A 315 1.31 -36.00 -22.23
N MET A 316 1.75 -36.77 -21.23
CA MET A 316 2.68 -36.30 -20.21
C MET A 316 4.05 -35.91 -20.80
N LEU A 317 4.59 -36.70 -21.73
CA LEU A 317 5.85 -36.39 -22.40
C LEU A 317 5.75 -35.10 -23.25
N ASN A 318 4.62 -34.89 -23.93
CA ASN A 318 4.39 -33.67 -24.69
C ASN A 318 4.29 -32.44 -23.78
N ILE A 319 3.61 -32.56 -22.64
CA ILE A 319 3.53 -31.49 -21.63
C ILE A 319 4.92 -31.16 -21.08
N LEU A 320 5.72 -32.18 -20.75
CA LEU A 320 7.09 -31.99 -20.25
C LEU A 320 8.00 -31.35 -21.31
N SER A 321 7.92 -31.80 -22.57
CA SER A 321 8.69 -31.22 -23.67
C SER A 321 8.34 -29.74 -23.89
N GLY A 322 7.05 -29.39 -23.90
CA GLY A 322 6.59 -28.00 -24.00
C GLY A 322 7.02 -27.14 -22.81
N GLY A 323 7.06 -27.72 -21.61
CA GLY A 323 7.61 -27.07 -20.41
C GLY A 323 9.10 -26.76 -20.54
N ILE A 324 9.90 -27.72 -21.04
CA ILE A 324 11.35 -27.53 -21.26
C ILE A 324 11.61 -26.45 -22.31
N GLU A 325 10.87 -26.45 -23.41
CA GLU A 325 11.00 -25.44 -24.46
C GLU A 325 10.65 -24.03 -23.94
N THR A 326 9.59 -23.92 -23.13
CA THR A 326 9.21 -22.68 -22.47
C THR A 326 10.33 -22.16 -21.54
N LEU A 327 10.92 -23.05 -20.74
CA LEU A 327 12.05 -22.70 -19.86
C LEU A 327 13.27 -22.23 -20.64
N ASN A 328 13.59 -22.86 -21.77
CA ASN A 328 14.71 -22.46 -22.61
C ASN A 328 14.49 -21.07 -23.22
N ASN A 329 13.25 -20.77 -23.66
CA ASN A 329 12.88 -19.45 -24.16
C ASN A 329 12.95 -18.37 -23.06
N ASP A 330 12.50 -18.69 -21.84
CA ASP A 330 12.59 -17.78 -20.70
C ASP A 330 14.05 -17.53 -20.29
N GLN A 331 14.91 -18.54 -20.32
CA GLN A 331 16.35 -18.39 -20.07
C GLN A 331 16.99 -17.42 -21.08
N GLN A 332 16.68 -17.55 -22.37
CA GLN A 332 17.16 -16.61 -23.38
C GLN A 332 16.64 -15.19 -23.16
N ARG A 333 15.34 -15.04 -22.83
CA ARG A 333 14.76 -13.73 -22.53
C ARG A 333 15.45 -13.06 -21.34
N LEU A 334 15.66 -13.80 -20.25
CA LEU A 334 16.33 -13.28 -19.05
C LEU A 334 17.80 -12.91 -19.32
N SER A 335 18.50 -13.67 -20.16
CA SER A 335 19.85 -13.32 -20.58
C SER A 335 19.88 -11.98 -21.33
N ASN A 336 18.92 -11.74 -22.22
CA ASN A 336 18.78 -10.48 -22.94
C ASN A 336 18.41 -9.31 -22.01
N GLU A 337 17.52 -9.52 -21.03
CA GLU A 337 17.18 -8.48 -20.05
C GLU A 337 18.37 -8.13 -19.15
N SER A 338 19.13 -9.13 -18.70
CA SER A 338 20.36 -8.92 -17.93
C SER A 338 21.36 -8.05 -18.70
N LEU A 339 21.56 -8.32 -20.00
CA LEU A 339 22.40 -7.49 -20.87
C LEU A 339 21.88 -6.05 -20.97
N ARG A 340 20.57 -5.84 -21.11
CA ARG A 340 19.98 -4.49 -21.16
C ARG A 340 20.18 -3.73 -19.85
N ILE A 341 20.01 -4.40 -18.72
CA ILE A 341 20.26 -3.81 -17.39
C ILE A 341 21.73 -3.43 -17.25
N GLN A 342 22.64 -4.29 -17.69
CA GLN A 342 24.09 -4.06 -17.63
C GLN A 342 24.53 -2.84 -18.45
N VAL A 343 23.82 -2.52 -19.53
CA VAL A 343 24.04 -1.30 -20.33
C VAL A 343 23.39 -0.06 -19.70
N THR A 344 22.26 -0.22 -19.00
CA THR A 344 21.48 0.92 -18.47
C THR A 344 22.03 1.45 -17.15
N ILE A 345 22.61 0.58 -16.32
CA ILE A 345 23.21 0.96 -15.02
C ILE A 345 24.32 2.03 -15.17
N PRO A 346 25.30 1.89 -16.10
CA PRO A 346 26.32 2.91 -16.31
C PRO A 346 25.74 4.30 -16.65
N THR A 347 24.73 4.37 -17.53
CA THR A 347 24.08 5.63 -17.91
C THR A 347 23.43 6.31 -16.71
N LEU A 348 22.66 5.56 -15.93
CA LEU A 348 22.02 6.08 -14.71
C LEU A 348 23.07 6.50 -13.66
N THR A 349 24.18 5.77 -13.58
CA THR A 349 25.30 6.11 -12.68
C THR A 349 25.95 7.44 -13.07
N GLU A 350 25.96 7.81 -14.35
CA GLU A 350 26.46 9.10 -14.82
C GLU A 350 25.45 10.25 -14.64
N GLU A 351 24.15 9.97 -14.77
CA GLU A 351 23.09 10.99 -14.67
C GLU A 351 22.78 11.40 -13.22
N ILE A 352 22.82 10.47 -12.26
CA ILE A 352 22.52 10.73 -10.85
C ILE A 352 23.40 11.86 -10.26
N PRO A 353 24.73 11.88 -10.46
CA PRO A 353 25.57 12.98 -9.97
C PRO A 353 25.21 14.34 -10.58
N LYS A 354 24.85 14.39 -11.87
CA LYS A 354 24.46 15.64 -12.56
C LYS A 354 23.17 16.21 -11.97
N LEU A 355 22.17 15.36 -11.74
CA LEU A 355 20.93 15.74 -11.06
C LEU A 355 21.19 16.21 -9.63
N LYS A 356 22.07 15.52 -8.89
CA LYS A 356 22.43 15.90 -7.52
C LYS A 356 23.06 17.31 -7.48
N LEU A 357 23.98 17.60 -8.40
CA LEU A 357 24.60 18.92 -8.53
C LEU A 357 23.54 20.01 -8.81
N SER A 358 22.61 19.75 -9.74
CA SER A 358 21.54 20.70 -10.07
C SER A 358 20.60 20.98 -8.88
N ILE A 359 20.33 19.97 -8.05
CA ILE A 359 19.56 20.13 -6.81
C ILE A 359 20.34 20.97 -5.79
N GLU A 360 21.65 20.74 -5.64
CA GLU A 360 22.51 21.51 -4.74
C GLU A 360 22.56 22.99 -5.14
N GLU A 361 22.69 23.29 -6.44
CA GLU A 361 22.63 24.66 -6.98
C GLU A 361 21.27 25.33 -6.72
N SER A 362 20.17 24.59 -6.95
CA SER A 362 18.81 25.09 -6.70
C SER A 362 18.57 25.40 -5.22
N ASN A 363 19.10 24.56 -4.32
CA ASN A 363 19.00 24.79 -2.87
C ASN A 363 19.80 26.02 -2.43
N ALA A 364 21.02 26.21 -2.95
CA ALA A 364 21.84 27.39 -2.65
C ALA A 364 21.14 28.69 -3.10
N PHE A 365 20.47 28.67 -4.26
CA PHE A 365 19.65 29.79 -4.71
C PHE A 365 18.49 30.09 -3.74
N LEU A 366 17.76 29.06 -3.29
CA LEU A 366 16.65 29.21 -2.35
C LEU A 366 17.10 29.76 -0.98
N GLU A 367 18.27 29.35 -0.49
CA GLU A 367 18.85 29.91 0.73
C GLU A 367 19.15 31.40 0.58
N GLY A 368 19.65 31.83 -0.57
CA GLY A 368 19.86 33.25 -0.88
C GLY A 368 18.54 34.05 -0.90
N VAL A 369 17.48 33.51 -1.49
CA VAL A 369 16.15 34.14 -1.49
C VAL A 369 15.61 34.28 -0.06
N LYS A 370 15.77 33.24 0.76
CA LYS A 370 15.34 33.26 2.17
C LYS A 370 16.09 34.31 2.98
N HIS A 371 17.40 34.43 2.79
CA HIS A 371 18.20 35.47 3.45
C HIS A 371 17.68 36.89 3.12
N ASN A 372 17.38 37.15 1.84
CA ASN A 372 16.81 38.44 1.43
C ASN A 372 15.43 38.68 2.04
N GLN A 373 14.60 37.63 2.15
CA GLN A 373 13.30 37.72 2.81
C GLN A 373 13.43 38.07 4.30
N ASP A 374 14.41 37.50 5.00
CA ASP A 374 14.67 37.80 6.41
C ASP A 374 15.11 39.26 6.61
N ILE A 375 15.96 39.80 5.72
CA ILE A 375 16.35 41.22 5.73
C ILE A 375 15.12 42.12 5.55
N LEU A 376 14.28 41.82 4.54
CA LEU A 376 13.07 42.62 4.29
C LEU A 376 12.10 42.60 5.47
N ASN A 377 11.95 41.45 6.14
CA ASN A 377 11.12 41.35 7.34
C ASN A 377 11.68 42.17 8.51
N GLN A 378 13.01 42.22 8.65
CA GLN A 378 13.67 43.04 9.68
C GLN A 378 13.49 44.53 9.41
N ASP A 379 13.66 44.97 8.15
CA ASP A 379 13.44 46.36 7.75
C ASP A 379 11.99 46.79 7.97
N LEU A 380 11.03 45.93 7.61
CA LEU A 380 9.61 46.18 7.83
C LEU A 380 9.31 46.35 9.33
N ALA A 381 9.86 45.49 10.19
CA ALA A 381 9.70 45.60 11.63
C ALA A 381 10.28 46.92 12.18
N SER A 382 11.45 47.34 11.69
CA SER A 382 12.06 48.62 12.08
C SER A 382 11.23 49.82 11.64
N VAL A 383 10.65 49.79 10.44
CA VAL A 383 9.75 50.84 9.97
C VAL A 383 8.49 50.90 10.83
N HIS A 384 7.91 49.75 11.17
CA HIS A 384 6.73 49.67 12.03
C HIS A 384 6.99 50.26 13.42
N GLU A 385 8.14 49.98 14.03
CA GLU A 385 8.56 50.57 15.31
C GLU A 385 8.67 52.09 15.22
N LYS A 386 9.31 52.63 14.18
CA LYS A 386 9.40 54.08 13.94
C LYS A 386 8.03 54.74 13.77
N ILE A 387 7.08 54.06 13.13
CA ILE A 387 5.70 54.56 13.01
C ILE A 387 5.02 54.61 14.37
N ILE A 388 5.20 53.60 15.21
CA ILE A 388 4.69 53.59 16.59
C ILE A 388 5.30 54.76 17.38
N ASP A 389 6.60 54.96 17.30
CA ASP A 389 7.29 56.06 17.99
C ASP A 389 6.77 57.43 17.54
N LEU A 390 6.49 57.62 16.25
CA LEU A 390 5.88 58.84 15.71
C LEU A 390 4.44 59.06 16.17
N LEU A 391 3.67 57.98 16.39
CA LEU A 391 2.30 58.05 16.91
C LEU A 391 2.27 58.32 18.42
N TYR A 392 3.37 58.10 19.14
CA TYR A 392 3.51 58.28 20.60
C TYR A 392 4.46 59.44 20.99
N VAL A 393 4.64 60.43 20.12
CA VAL A 393 5.28 61.69 20.52
C VAL A 393 4.34 62.47 21.43
N SER A 394 4.75 62.58 22.70
CA SER A 394 4.17 63.36 23.80
C SER A 394 3.58 64.71 23.36
N TYR A 395 2.30 64.91 23.64
CA TYR A 395 1.68 66.23 23.71
C TYR A 395 1.94 66.79 25.12
N ASP A 396 3.15 67.25 25.39
CA ASP A 396 3.46 68.08 26.57
C ASP A 396 2.90 69.49 26.33
N GLY A 397 1.58 69.62 26.49
CA GLY A 397 0.86 70.89 26.43
C GLY A 397 0.47 71.36 27.82
N ILE A 398 1.32 72.18 28.43
CA ILE A 398 0.96 73.06 29.55
C ILE A 398 0.10 74.21 29.00
N LEU A 399 -1.21 74.18 29.27
CA LEU A 399 -2.05 75.22 29.91
C LEU A 399 -3.54 74.84 29.83
#